data_AF-A0A3M5U191-F1
#
_entry.id   AF-A0A3M5U191-F1
#
_cell.length_a   1.000
_cell.length_b   1.000
_cell.length_c   1.000
_cell.angle_alpha   90.00
_cell.angle_beta   90.00
_cell.angle_gamma   90.00
#
_symmetry.space_group_name_H-M   'P 1'
#
loop_
_entity.id
_entity.type
_entity.pdbx_description
1 polymer ?
#
loop_
_entity_poly.entity_id
_entity_poly.type
_entity_poly.pdbx_seq_one_letter_code
_entity_poly.pdbx_strand_id
1 'polypeptide(L)' 'MKDRSQDEAMAELFQADPIYAAELLAEVTRDGNSDELAILERQLSAAFAKQERG' A
#
# COMPACT_ATOMS: atom_id res chain seq x y z
N MET A 1 4.50 -9.93 -14.09
CA MET A 1 3.95 -8.68 -14.65
C MET A 1 2.61 -8.29 -14.01
N LYS A 2 1.77 -9.24 -13.55
CA LYS A 2 0.51 -8.93 -12.87
C LYS A 2 0.69 -8.18 -11.55
N ASP A 3 1.70 -8.54 -10.76
CA ASP A 3 1.89 -7.96 -9.42
C ASP A 3 2.23 -6.47 -9.46
N ARG A 4 2.99 -6.00 -10.46
CA ARG A 4 3.24 -4.55 -10.64
C ARG A 4 1.97 -3.77 -10.94
N SER A 5 1.08 -4.30 -11.78
CA SER A 5 -0.18 -3.64 -12.12
C SER A 5 -1.14 -3.62 -10.92
N GLN A 6 -1.10 -4.66 -10.08
CA GLN A 6 -1.87 -4.70 -8.85
C GLN A 6 -1.33 -3.70 -7.83
N ASP A 7 0.00 -3.60 -7.69
CA ASP A 7 0.61 -2.65 -6.77
C ASP A 7 0.33 -1.19 -7.18
N GLU A 8 0.37 -0.88 -8.49
CA GLU A 8 0.03 0.45 -9.02
C GLU A 8 -1.45 0.80 -8.81
N ALA A 9 -2.36 -0.15 -9.02
CA ALA A 9 -3.79 0.06 -8.79
C ALA A 9 -4.11 0.30 -7.31
N MET A 10 -3.47 -0.45 -6.41
CA MET A 10 -3.61 -0.23 -4.96
C MET A 10 -2.98 1.08 -4.53
N ALA A 11 -1.87 1.48 -5.15
CA ALA A 11 -1.23 2.75 -4.88
C ALA A 11 -2.12 3.95 -5.23
N GLU A 12 -2.81 3.90 -6.38
CA GLU A 12 -3.80 4.93 -6.76
C GLU A 12 -4.97 4.97 -5.77
N LEU A 13 -5.45 3.81 -5.31
CA LEU A 13 -6.51 3.72 -4.31
C LEU A 13 -6.08 4.33 -2.97
N PHE A 14 -4.86 4.07 -2.52
CA PHE A 14 -4.34 4.64 -1.27
C PHE A 14 -4.08 6.15 -1.34
N GLN A 15 -3.73 6.67 -2.52
CA GLN A 15 -3.67 8.12 -2.73
C GLN A 15 -5.06 8.75 -2.71
N ALA A 16 -6.07 8.08 -3.28
CA ALA A 16 -7.44 8.56 -3.34
C ALA A 16 -8.14 8.50 -1.97
N ASP A 17 -7.84 7.48 -1.17
CA ASP A 17 -8.38 7.29 0.18
C ASP A 17 -7.28 6.90 1.19
N PRO A 18 -6.60 7.89 1.79
CA PRO A 18 -5.61 7.64 2.82
C PRO A 18 -6.19 7.06 4.13
N ILE A 19 -7.49 7.22 4.39
CA ILE A 19 -8.13 6.66 5.59
C ILE A 19 -8.27 5.15 5.43
N TYR A 20 -8.76 4.69 4.27
CA TYR A 20 -8.81 3.27 3.93
C TYR A 20 -7.43 2.61 4.01
N ALA A 21 -6.38 3.28 3.53
CA ALA A 21 -5.01 2.78 3.63
C ALA A 21 -4.55 2.57 5.08
N ALA A 22 -4.92 3.49 5.99
CA ALA A 22 -4.60 3.39 7.41
C ALA A 22 -5.39 2.28 8.12
N GLU A 23 -6.67 2.11 7.79
CA GLU A 23 -7.51 1.03 8.32
C GLU A 23 -6.98 -0.35 7.90
N LEU A 24 -6.63 -0.51 6.61
CA LEU A 24 -6.07 -1.74 6.08
C LEU A 24 -4.72 -2.08 6.73
N LEU A 25 -3.87 -1.08 6.97
CA LEU A 25 -2.61 -1.26 7.68
C LEU A 25 -2.81 -1.75 9.12
N ALA A 26 -3.80 -1.19 9.83
CA ALA A 26 -4.13 -1.60 11.19
C ALA A 26 -4.67 -3.05 11.23
N GLU A 27 -5.49 -3.43 10.26
CA GLU A 27 -6.04 -4.78 10.12
C GLU A 27 -4.94 -5.81 9.85
N VAL A 28 -4.11 -5.60 8.83
CA VAL A 28 -3.02 -6.52 8.46
C VAL A 28 -1.98 -6.65 9.59
N THR A 29 -1.68 -5.55 10.29
CA THR A 29 -0.79 -5.57 11.45
C THR A 29 -1.38 -6.38 12.60
N ARG A 30 -2.70 -6.30 12.82
CA ARG A 30 -3.40 -7.03 13.87
C ARG A 30 -3.47 -8.53 13.59
N ASP A 31 -3.67 -8.91 12.33
CA ASP A 31 -3.73 -10.31 11.92
C ASP A 31 -2.35 -10.98 11.89
N GLY A 32 -1.27 -10.18 11.88
CA GLY A 32 0.11 -10.66 12.01
C GLY A 32 0.62 -11.39 10.76
N ASN A 33 0.01 -11.15 9.61
CA ASN A 33 0.40 -11.76 8.35
C ASN A 33 1.57 -10.99 7.71
N SER A 34 2.78 -11.49 7.92
CA SER A 34 4.01 -10.87 7.41
C SER A 34 4.05 -10.75 5.88
N ASP A 35 3.42 -11.69 5.15
CA ASP A 35 3.43 -11.68 3.69
C ASP A 35 2.50 -10.57 3.15
N GLU A 36 1.33 -10.41 3.75
CA GLU A 36 0.40 -9.31 3.42
C GLU A 36 0.96 -7.96 3.83
N LEU A 37 1.64 -7.87 4.98
CA LEU A 37 2.27 -6.63 5.41
C LEU A 37 3.35 -6.19 4.42
N ALA A 38 4.20 -7.11 3.96
CA ALA A 38 5.23 -6.81 2.98
C ALA A 38 4.65 -6.36 1.62
N ILE A 39 3.50 -6.91 1.22
CA ILE A 39 2.78 -6.47 0.02
C ILE A 39 2.23 -5.05 0.24
N LEU A 40 1.55 -4.82 1.37
CA LEU A 40 0.94 -3.53 1.69
C LEU A 40 1.98 -2.40 1.78
N GLU A 41 3.13 -2.68 2.39
CA GLU A 41 4.25 -1.73 2.45
C GLU A 41 4.76 -1.34 1.06
N ARG A 42 4.86 -2.29 0.12
CA ARG A 42 5.27 -2.02 -1.27
C ARG A 42 4.25 -1.13 -1.99
N GLN A 43 2.96 -1.35 -1.75
CA GLN A 43 1.87 -0.57 -2.34
C GLN A 43 1.79 0.84 -1.76
N LEU A 44 1.95 1.00 -0.45
CA LEU A 44 2.07 2.30 0.22
C LEU A 44 3.31 3.06 -0.24
N SER A 45 4.45 2.37 -0.37
CA SER A 45 5.66 2.95 -0.93
C SER A 45 5.43 3.44 -2.36
N ALA A 46 4.79 2.64 -3.22
CA ALA A 46 4.43 3.07 -4.57
C ALA A 46 3.46 4.27 -4.59
N ALA A 47 2.52 4.33 -3.63
CA ALA A 47 1.59 5.44 -3.46
C ALA A 47 2.30 6.75 -3.09
N PHE A 48 3.25 6.71 -2.16
CA PHE A 48 3.81 7.94 -1.57
C PHE A 48 5.25 8.26 -1.97
N ALA A 49 5.99 7.34 -2.61
CA ALA A 49 7.38 7.56 -3.03
C ALA A 49 7.56 8.66 -4.09
N LYS A 50 6.48 9.10 -4.77
CA LYS A 50 6.53 10.26 -5.69
C LYS A 50 6.70 11.61 -4.98
N GLN A 51 6.60 11.70 -3.65
CA GLN A 51 6.84 12.95 -2.92
C GLN A 51 8.34 13.25 -2.63
N GLU A 52 9.26 12.32 -2.90
CA GLU A 52 10.72 12.52 -2.68
C GLU A 52 11.54 12.71 -3.97
N ARG A 53 11.02 13.51 -4.91
CA ARG A 53 11.85 14.19 -5.91
C ARG A 53 11.58 15.70 -5.84
N GLY A 54 11.96 16.30 -4.72
CA GLY A 54 12.21 17.74 -4.58
C GLY A 54 13.65 18.07 -4.94
#